data_AF-A0A640TSA6-F1
#
_entry.id   AF-A0A640TSA6-F1
#
_cell.length_a   1.000
_cell.length_b   1.000
_cell.length_c   1.000
_cell.angle_alpha   90.00
_cell.angle_beta   90.00
_cell.angle_gamma   90.00
#
_symmetry.space_group_name_H-M   'P 1'
#
loop_
_entity.id
_entity.type
_entity.pdbx_description
1 polymer ?
#
loop_
_entity_poly.entity_id
_entity_poly.type
_entity_poly.pdbx_seq_one_letter_code
_entity_poly.pdbx_strand_id
1 'polypeptide(L)'
;MAASLHTLEQAELASLPPVYRPAASARCWTRKEACLKATGAGISEASLRTLRLGTSPLPARSPGWALMAPRVPAGYAAACAVREAVPPGDSRPIRPSASSVRQHR
;
A
#
# COMPACT_ATOMS: atom_id res chain seq x y z
N MET A 1 2.75 -2.89 -20.66
CA MET A 1 2.77 -2.96 -19.18
C MET A 1 3.54 -1.81 -18.55
N ALA A 2 4.83 -1.61 -18.81
CA ALA A 2 5.63 -0.57 -18.12
C ALA A 2 5.08 0.86 -18.31
N ALA A 3 4.60 1.22 -19.50
CA ALA A 3 4.10 2.58 -19.79
C ALA A 3 2.84 3.00 -18.99
N SER A 4 2.13 2.03 -18.40
CA SER A 4 0.94 2.27 -17.58
C SER A 4 1.27 2.50 -16.09
N LEU A 5 2.53 2.30 -15.69
CA LEU A 5 2.97 2.50 -14.30
C LEU A 5 3.14 3.99 -13.96
N HIS A 6 3.34 4.30 -12.68
CA HIS A 6 3.67 5.66 -12.24
C HIS A 6 5.01 6.09 -12.86
N THR A 7 5.16 7.34 -13.29
CA THR A 7 6.37 7.81 -14.01
C THR A 7 7.66 7.51 -13.26
N LEU A 8 7.67 7.67 -11.94
CA LEU A 8 8.84 7.33 -11.11
C LEU A 8 9.15 5.83 -11.09
N GLU A 9 8.16 4.94 -11.20
CA GLU A 9 8.41 3.50 -11.34
C GLU A 9 8.91 3.15 -12.74
N GLN A 10 8.45 3.87 -13.78
CA GLN A 10 9.00 3.73 -15.12
C GLN A 10 10.49 4.11 -15.14
N ALA A 11 10.86 5.20 -14.47
CA ALA A 11 12.24 5.62 -14.32
C ALA A 11 13.08 4.59 -13.54
N GLU A 12 12.54 4.04 -12.44
CA GLU A 12 13.18 2.93 -11.72
C GLU A 12 13.40 1.70 -12.61
N LEU A 13 12.42 1.32 -13.45
CA LEU A 13 12.59 0.20 -14.39
C LEU A 13 13.63 0.50 -15.46
N ALA A 14 13.68 1.73 -15.96
CA ALA A 14 14.63 2.14 -17.00
C ALA A 14 16.08 2.10 -16.50
N SER A 15 16.32 2.40 -15.22
CA SER A 15 17.66 2.36 -14.62
C SER A 15 18.18 0.95 -14.34
N LEU A 16 17.30 -0.07 -14.34
CA LEU A 16 17.72 -1.46 -14.15
C LEU A 16 18.35 -2.05 -15.42
N PRO A 17 19.37 -2.93 -15.28
CA PRO A 17 19.82 -3.79 -16.36
C PRO A 17 18.64 -4.58 -16.97
N PRO A 18 18.61 -4.79 -18.31
CA PRO A 18 17.47 -5.40 -19.00
C PRO A 18 17.00 -6.74 -18.39
N VAL A 19 17.94 -7.56 -17.91
CA VAL A 19 17.65 -8.86 -17.28
C VAL A 19 16.78 -8.76 -16.03
N TYR A 20 16.84 -7.65 -15.29
CA TYR A 20 16.07 -7.47 -14.04
C TYR A 20 14.71 -6.79 -14.26
N ARG A 21 14.49 -6.16 -15.42
CA ARG A 21 13.27 -5.37 -15.71
C ARG A 21 11.98 -6.21 -15.68
N PRO A 22 11.93 -7.44 -16.23
CA PRO A 22 10.71 -8.25 -16.19
C PRO A 22 10.26 -8.56 -14.76
N ALA A 23 11.19 -9.03 -13.91
CA ALA A 23 10.89 -9.34 -12.51
C ALA A 23 10.47 -8.09 -11.72
N ALA A 24 11.13 -6.96 -11.94
CA ALA A 24 10.78 -5.69 -11.30
C ALA A 24 9.41 -5.16 -11.75
N SER A 25 9.09 -5.31 -13.03
CA SER A 25 7.79 -4.93 -13.59
C SER A 25 6.66 -5.79 -13.02
N ALA A 26 6.86 -7.11 -12.94
CA ALA A 26 5.89 -8.04 -12.38
C ALA A 26 5.63 -7.79 -10.88
N ARG A 27 6.66 -7.49 -10.10
CA ARG A 27 6.50 -7.08 -8.68
C ARG A 27 5.69 -5.80 -8.55
N CYS A 28 6.02 -4.77 -9.32
CA CYS A 28 5.31 -3.49 -9.28
C CYS A 28 3.83 -3.67 -9.67
N TRP A 29 3.57 -4.42 -10.74
CA TRP A 29 2.23 -4.73 -11.21
C TRP A 29 1.39 -5.46 -10.16
N THR A 30 1.91 -6.55 -9.60
CA THR A 30 1.17 -7.36 -8.62
C THR A 30 0.87 -6.59 -7.34
N ARG A 31 1.76 -5.69 -6.89
CA ARG A 31 1.48 -4.76 -5.78
C ARG A 31 0.33 -3.82 -6.10
N LYS A 32 0.31 -3.22 -7.31
CA LYS A 32 -0.77 -2.32 -7.74
C LYS A 32 -2.09 -3.04 -7.79
N GLU A 33 -2.13 -4.22 -8.39
CA GLU A 33 -3.35 -5.03 -8.38
C GLU A 33 -3.81 -5.35 -6.96
N ALA A 34 -2.90 -5.76 -6.08
CA ALA A 34 -3.24 -6.12 -4.71
C ALA A 34 -3.87 -4.93 -3.96
N CYS A 35 -3.26 -3.74 -4.04
CA CYS A 35 -3.81 -2.53 -3.44
C CYS A 35 -5.16 -2.14 -4.06
N LEU A 36 -5.30 -2.17 -5.39
CA LEU A 36 -6.55 -1.81 -6.06
C LEU A 36 -7.69 -2.80 -5.78
N LYS A 37 -7.37 -4.09 -5.65
CA LYS A 37 -8.30 -5.13 -5.18
C LYS A 37 -8.73 -4.88 -3.74
N ALA A 38 -7.80 -4.50 -2.87
CA ALA A 38 -8.07 -4.26 -1.47
C ALA A 38 -8.89 -2.98 -1.21
N THR A 39 -8.71 -1.93 -2.02
CA THR A 39 -9.49 -0.69 -1.93
C THR A 39 -10.83 -0.74 -2.68
N GLY A 40 -10.99 -1.68 -3.62
CA GLY A 40 -12.16 -1.76 -4.50
C GLY A 40 -12.20 -0.69 -5.60
N ALA A 41 -11.11 0.07 -5.81
CA ALA A 41 -11.07 1.19 -6.75
C ALA A 41 -11.06 0.79 -8.24
N GLY A 42 -10.81 -0.48 -8.54
CA GLY A 42 -10.71 -0.99 -9.90
C GLY A 42 -9.43 -0.58 -10.65
N ILE A 43 -9.16 -1.25 -11.77
CA ILE A 43 -8.01 -0.98 -12.63
C ILE A 43 -8.43 0.04 -13.70
N SER A 44 -7.77 1.19 -13.69
CA SER A 44 -7.88 2.22 -14.73
C SER A 44 -6.49 2.78 -15.00
N GLU A 45 -6.31 3.46 -16.14
CA GLU A 45 -5.05 4.14 -16.42
C GLU A 45 -4.74 5.19 -15.33
N ALA A 46 -5.76 5.93 -14.88
CA ALA A 46 -5.61 6.92 -13.82
C ALA A 46 -5.17 6.26 -12.48
N SER A 47 -5.78 5.14 -12.09
CA SER A 47 -5.42 4.46 -10.85
C SER A 47 -4.02 3.84 -10.92
N LEU A 48 -3.61 3.31 -12.06
CA LEU A 48 -2.25 2.78 -12.26
C LEU A 48 -1.18 3.88 -12.31
N ARG A 49 -1.49 5.07 -12.86
CA ARG A 49 -0.54 6.19 -12.96
C ARG A 49 -0.36 6.94 -11.65
N THR A 50 -1.38 6.99 -10.79
CA THR A 50 -1.35 7.72 -9.51
C THR A 50 -0.81 6.88 -8.35
N LEU A 51 -1.14 5.60 -8.30
CA LEU A 51 -0.74 4.70 -7.22
C LEU A 51 0.74 4.31 -7.34
N ARG A 52 1.64 4.81 -6.49
CA ARG A 52 3.06 4.41 -6.50
C ARG A 52 3.37 3.36 -5.42
N LEU A 53 3.86 2.20 -5.83
CA LEU A 53 4.22 1.07 -4.95
C LEU A 53 5.64 0.52 -5.18
N GLY A 54 6.34 1.04 -6.19
CA GLY A 54 7.78 0.82 -6.40
C GLY A 54 8.13 -0.52 -7.03
N THR A 55 9.33 -0.57 -7.61
CA THR A 55 9.84 -1.73 -8.39
C THR A 55 10.95 -2.51 -7.66
N SER A 56 11.49 -1.91 -6.59
CA SER A 56 12.47 -2.50 -5.66
C SER A 56 11.95 -3.80 -5.01
N PRO A 57 12.83 -4.68 -4.51
CA PRO A 57 12.43 -5.81 -3.67
C PRO A 57 11.53 -5.42 -2.50
N LEU A 58 11.74 -4.24 -1.89
CA LEU A 58 10.84 -3.70 -0.87
C LEU A 58 9.75 -2.82 -1.52
N PRO A 59 8.47 -2.92 -1.07
CA PRO A 59 7.41 -2.05 -1.55
C PRO A 59 7.58 -0.61 -1.01
N ALA A 60 7.11 0.36 -1.78
CA ALA A 60 6.89 1.70 -1.25
C ALA A 60 5.72 1.69 -0.25
N ARG A 61 5.72 2.63 0.70
CA ARG A 61 4.64 2.76 1.69
C ARG A 61 3.32 3.13 0.99
N SER A 62 2.24 2.49 1.42
CA SER A 62 0.87 2.82 1.04
C SER A 62 0.08 3.16 2.31
N PRO A 63 -0.45 4.39 2.47
CA PRO A 63 -1.15 4.77 3.69
C PRO A 63 -2.31 3.82 4.02
N GLY A 64 -2.30 3.23 5.21
CA GLY A 64 -3.34 2.31 5.68
C GLY A 64 -3.27 0.90 5.11
N TRP A 65 -2.26 0.58 4.30
CA TRP A 65 -2.11 -0.74 3.66
C TRP A 65 -0.67 -1.26 3.80
N ALA A 66 -0.55 -2.42 4.45
CA ALA A 66 0.69 -3.19 4.46
C ALA A 66 0.74 -4.09 3.22
N LEU A 67 1.85 -4.00 2.47
CA LEU A 67 2.12 -4.84 1.32
C LEU A 67 3.05 -5.99 1.70
N MET A 68 2.62 -7.21 1.39
CA MET A 68 3.36 -8.44 1.62
C MET A 68 3.61 -9.15 0.29
N ALA A 69 4.76 -9.81 0.16
CA ALA A 69 5.09 -10.65 -0.99
C ALA A 69 5.14 -12.11 -0.52
N PRO A 70 4.10 -12.93 -0.80
CA PRO A 70 4.14 -14.34 -0.46
C PRO A 70 5.20 -15.08 -1.29
N ARG A 71 5.70 -16.20 -0.76
CA ARG A 71 6.63 -17.07 -1.50
C ARG A 71 5.92 -17.66 -2.70
N VAL A 72 6.55 -17.56 -3.87
CA VAL A 72 6.06 -18.11 -5.15
C VAL A 72 7.20 -18.81 -5.88
N PRO A 73 6.91 -19.75 -6.80
CA PRO A 73 7.93 -20.36 -7.64
C PRO A 73 8.70 -19.32 -8.46
N ALA A 74 9.91 -19.70 -8.88
CA ALA A 74 10.72 -18.85 -9.77
C ALA A 74 9.96 -18.52 -11.06
N GLY A 75 10.09 -17.29 -11.53
CA GLY A 75 9.37 -16.77 -12.70
C GLY A 75 8.01 -16.13 -12.39
N TYR A 76 7.50 -16.26 -11.15
CA TYR A 76 6.25 -15.63 -10.72
C TYR A 76 6.50 -14.47 -9.74
N ALA A 77 5.55 -13.55 -9.68
CA ALA A 77 5.46 -12.53 -8.65
C ALA A 77 4.07 -12.54 -8.05
N ALA A 78 3.96 -12.27 -6.75
CA ALA A 78 2.69 -12.11 -6.07
C ALA A 78 2.83 -11.02 -5.00
N ALA A 79 1.70 -10.39 -4.69
CA ALA A 79 1.59 -9.44 -3.61
C ALA A 79 0.20 -9.54 -2.96
N CYS A 80 0.13 -9.24 -1.68
CA CYS A 80 -1.09 -9.08 -0.92
C CYS A 80 -1.07 -7.70 -0.26
N ALA A 81 -2.19 -6.98 -0.32
CA ALA A 81 -2.40 -5.76 0.43
C ALA A 81 -3.36 -6.09 1.57
N VAL A 82 -2.95 -5.81 2.80
CA VAL A 82 -3.78 -5.97 4.00
C VAL A 82 -3.91 -4.64 4.68
N ARG A 83 -5.09 -4.37 5.22
CA ARG A 83 -5.33 -3.14 5.97
C ARG A 83 -4.42 -3.14 7.19
N GLU A 84 -3.65 -2.06 7.37
CA GLU A 84 -2.86 -1.90 8.58
C GLU A 84 -3.81 -1.90 9.79
N ALA A 85 -3.51 -2.74 10.77
CA ALA A 85 -4.24 -2.70 12.02
C ALA A 85 -4.03 -1.31 12.63
N VAL A 86 -5.13 -0.63 12.97
CA VAL A 86 -5.03 0.51 13.88
C VAL A 86 -4.48 -0.08 15.18
N PRO A 87 -3.29 0.34 15.67
CA PRO A 87 -2.83 -0.12 16.97
C PRO A 87 -3.94 0.20 17.97
N PRO A 88 -4.30 -0.73 18.89
CA PRO A 88 -5.33 -0.45 19.88
C PRO A 88 -4.96 0.87 20.56
N GLY A 89 -5.77 1.89 20.32
CA GLY A 89 -5.51 3.22 20.84
C GLY A 89 -5.45 3.14 22.36
N ASP A 90 -4.51 3.87 22.96
CA ASP A 90 -4.45 4.10 24.41
C ASP A 90 -5.83 4.61 24.86
N SER A 91 -6.68 3.67 25.22
CA SER A 91 -8.01 3.91 25.73
C SER A 91 -7.83 4.27 27.20
N ARG A 92 -7.17 5.41 27.48
CA ARG A 92 -7.19 5.96 28.83
C ARG A 92 -8.65 6.27 29.14
N PRO A 93 -9.24 5.70 30.21
CA PRO A 93 -10.60 6.00 30.56
C PRO A 93 -10.72 7.50 30.81
N ILE A 94 -11.58 8.16 30.05
CA ILE A 94 -11.93 9.56 30.25
C ILE A 94 -12.59 9.62 31.63
N ARG A 95 -11.90 10.18 32.63
CA ARG A 95 -12.51 10.44 33.95
C ARG A 95 -13.69 11.39 33.70
N PRO A 96 -14.92 11.04 34.10
CA PRO A 96 -16.03 11.97 33.97
C PRO A 96 -15.71 13.24 34.77
N SER A 97 -15.73 14.39 34.11
CA SER A 97 -15.65 15.69 34.78
C SER A 97 -16.81 15.80 35.75
N ALA A 98 -16.50 15.97 37.05
CA ALA A 98 -17.50 16.25 38.06
C ALA A 98 -18.11 17.63 37.79
N SER A 99 -19.28 17.67 37.15
CA SER A 99 -20.11 18.87 37.10
C SER A 99 -20.60 19.18 38.50
N SER A 100 -20.10 20.28 39.05
CA SER A 100 -20.49 20.85 40.34
C SER A 100 -21.98 21.22 40.31
N VAL A 101 -22.81 20.41 40.96
CA VAL A 101 -24.20 20.77 41.27
C VAL A 101 -24.14 21.85 42.35
N ARG A 102 -24.35 23.11 41.96
CA ARG A 102 -24.66 24.19 42.91
C ARG A 102 -26.03 23.90 43.50
N GLN A 103 -26.07 23.51 44.77
CA GLN A 103 -27.31 23.47 45.53
C GLN A 103 -27.71 24.92 45.86
N HIS A 104 -28.88 25.35 45.40
CA HIS A 104 -29.56 26.53 45.92
C HIS A 104 -30.17 26.19 47.27
N ARG A 105 -29.90 27.03 48.28
CA ARG A 105 -30.74 27.24 49.46
C ARG A 105 -31.00 28.73 49.58
#